data_AF-A0A812NE46-F1
#
_entry.id   AF-A0A812NE46-F1
#
_cell.length_a   1.000
_cell.length_b   1.000
_cell.length_c   1.000
_cell.angle_alpha   90.00
_cell.angle_beta   90.00
_cell.angle_gamma   90.00
#
_symmetry.space_group_name_H-M   'P 1'
#
loop_
_entity.id
_entity.type
_entity.pdbx_description
1 polymer ?
#
loop_
_entity_poly.entity_id
_entity_poly.type
_entity_poly.pdbx_seq_one_letter_code
_entity_poly.pdbx_strand_id
1 'polypeptide(L)'
;MFMPSQELSEERLRHEQRVEHVKKEELARLEKHSEPLRLYLMKFVVPALTGALVDVCREQPEDPVGYLAEYLSLYSEVSAERRAARAAEGKS
;
A
#
# COMPACT_ATOMS: atom_id res chain seq x y z
N MET A 1 6.41 -14.03 -52.86
CA MET A 1 7.16 -13.46 -51.72
C MET A 1 7.13 -14.50 -50.60
N PHE A 2 8.26 -15.17 -50.33
CA PHE A 2 8.38 -16.23 -49.32
C PHE A 2 9.25 -15.65 -48.21
N MET A 3 8.67 -15.28 -47.08
CA MET A 3 9.40 -14.77 -45.93
C MET A 3 10.02 -15.98 -45.19
N PRO A 4 11.35 -16.03 -44.98
CA PRO A 4 12.01 -17.12 -44.25
C PRO A 4 11.46 -17.27 -42.83
N SER A 5 11.29 -18.51 -42.36
CA SER A 5 10.76 -18.81 -41.02
C SER A 5 11.52 -18.15 -39.86
N GLN A 6 12.79 -17.78 -40.06
CA GLN A 6 13.59 -17.06 -39.06
C GLN A 6 13.17 -15.59 -38.92
N GLU A 7 12.92 -14.87 -40.01
CA GLU A 7 12.54 -13.46 -40.00
C GLU A 7 11.20 -13.24 -39.26
N LEU A 8 10.23 -14.13 -39.45
CA LEU A 8 8.94 -14.08 -38.75
C LEU A 8 9.12 -14.28 -37.23
N SER A 9 10.06 -15.12 -36.82
CA SER A 9 10.34 -15.37 -35.40
C SER A 9 10.99 -14.16 -34.73
N GLU A 10 11.88 -13.47 -35.43
CA GLU A 10 12.50 -12.25 -34.94
C GLU A 10 11.52 -11.08 -34.89
N GLU A 11 10.65 -10.94 -35.89
CA GLU A 11 9.58 -9.92 -35.86
C GLU A 11 8.61 -10.14 -34.71
N ARG A 12 8.27 -11.40 -34.43
CA ARG A 12 7.46 -11.78 -33.27
C ARG A 12 8.18 -11.46 -31.97
N LEU A 13 9.46 -11.81 -31.83
CA LEU A 13 10.24 -11.51 -30.64
C LEU A 13 10.36 -9.99 -30.41
N ARG A 14 10.63 -9.21 -31.48
CA ARG A 14 10.65 -7.74 -31.44
C ARG A 14 9.28 -7.17 -31.05
N HIS A 15 8.19 -7.77 -31.53
CA HIS A 15 6.84 -7.37 -31.15
C HIS A 15 6.56 -7.69 -29.68
N GLU A 16 6.88 -8.89 -29.21
CA GLU A 16 6.72 -9.32 -27.82
C GLU A 16 7.52 -8.42 -26.85
N GLN A 17 8.77 -8.11 -27.19
CA GLN A 17 9.61 -7.18 -26.41
C GLN A 17 8.99 -5.79 -26.31
N ARG A 18 8.47 -5.24 -27.42
CA ARG A 18 7.78 -3.93 -27.41
C ARG A 18 6.53 -3.96 -26.54
N VAL A 19 5.72 -5.01 -26.65
CA VAL A 19 4.51 -5.18 -25.84
C VAL A 19 4.85 -5.32 -24.37
N GLU A 20 5.89 -6.08 -24.02
CA GLU A 20 6.35 -6.22 -22.65
C GLU A 20 6.85 -4.89 -22.08
N HIS A 21 7.58 -4.11 -22.88
CA HIS A 21 8.05 -2.79 -22.48
C HIS A 21 6.88 -1.86 -22.15
N VAL A 22 5.89 -1.76 -23.04
CA VAL A 22 4.68 -0.97 -22.81
C VAL A 22 3.93 -1.44 -21.56
N LYS A 23 3.79 -2.75 -21.33
CA LYS A 23 3.15 -3.27 -20.11
C LYS A 23 3.87 -2.86 -18.83
N LYS A 24 5.20 -2.88 -18.84
CA LYS A 24 6.02 -2.46 -17.69
C LYS A 24 5.85 -0.96 -17.42
N GLU A 25 5.86 -0.13 -18.47
CA GLU A 25 5.65 1.31 -18.34
C GLU A 25 4.26 1.63 -17.77
N GLU A 26 3.21 0.97 -18.28
CA GLU A 26 1.85 1.16 -17.77
C GLU A 26 1.71 0.72 -16.31
N LEU A 27 2.32 -0.40 -15.91
CA LEU A 27 2.36 -0.84 -14.51
C LEU A 27 3.09 0.17 -13.62
N ALA A 28 4.27 0.64 -14.02
CA ALA A 28 5.02 1.62 -13.25
C ALA A 28 4.26 2.94 -13.10
N ARG A 29 3.52 3.35 -14.13
CA ARG A 29 2.65 4.53 -14.09
C ARG A 29 1.49 4.33 -13.11
N LEU A 30 0.83 3.17 -13.13
CA LEU A 30 -0.23 2.82 -12.17
C LEU A 30 0.29 2.78 -10.73
N GLU A 31 1.47 2.19 -10.50
CA GLU A 31 2.13 2.17 -9.19
C GLU A 31 2.42 3.57 -8.66
N LYS A 32 2.93 4.46 -9.53
CA LYS A 32 3.16 5.87 -9.21
C LYS A 32 1.86 6.61 -8.87
N HIS A 33 0.76 6.32 -9.57
CA HIS A 33 -0.54 6.90 -9.22
C HIS A 33 -1.05 6.43 -7.85
N SER A 34 -0.76 5.18 -7.47
CA SER A 34 -1.12 4.61 -6.16
C SER A 34 -0.19 5.01 -5.02
N GLU A 35 1.00 5.54 -5.33
CA GLU A 35 2.07 5.83 -4.37
C GLU A 35 1.63 6.79 -3.25
N PRO A 36 0.94 7.92 -3.51
CA PRO A 36 0.50 8.82 -2.44
C PRO A 36 -0.43 8.14 -1.43
N LEU A 37 -1.36 7.30 -1.92
CA LEU A 37 -2.27 6.55 -1.08
C LEU A 37 -1.53 5.51 -0.24
N ARG A 38 -0.61 4.75 -0.85
CA ARG A 38 0.21 3.76 -0.14
C ARG A 38 1.06 4.42 0.95
N LEU A 39 1.68 5.56 0.66
CA LEU A 39 2.43 6.33 1.65
C LEU A 39 1.54 6.82 2.80
N TYR A 40 0.34 7.31 2.50
CA TYR A 40 -0.63 7.71 3.51
C TYR A 40 -1.01 6.52 4.42
N LEU A 41 -1.37 5.39 3.83
CA LEU A 41 -1.73 4.18 4.58
C LEU A 41 -0.57 3.69 5.44
N MET A 42 0.64 3.60 4.89
CA MET A 42 1.83 3.17 5.63
C MET A 42 2.21 4.12 6.77
N LYS A 43 1.99 5.43 6.59
CA LYS A 43 2.38 6.44 7.59
C LYS A 43 1.37 6.55 8.74
N PHE A 44 0.08 6.48 8.45
CA PHE A 44 -0.96 6.84 9.42
C PHE A 44 -1.81 5.65 9.87
N VAL A 45 -2.09 4.71 8.97
CA VAL A 45 -3.08 3.65 9.19
C VAL A 45 -2.43 2.35 9.65
N VAL A 46 -1.37 1.92 8.98
CA VAL A 46 -0.67 0.66 9.27
C VAL A 46 -0.12 0.61 10.71
N PRO A 47 0.54 1.64 11.26
CA PRO A 47 1.09 1.55 12.62
C PRO A 47 0.02 1.32 13.69
N ALA A 48 -1.16 1.93 13.53
CA ALA A 48 -2.29 1.75 14.43
C ALA A 48 -2.91 0.36 14.31
N LEU A 49 -3.10 -0.12 13.06
CA LEU A 49 -3.69 -1.42 12.79
C LEU A 49 -2.79 -2.60 13.19
N THR A 50 -1.47 -2.50 12.97
CA THR A 50 -0.56 -3.63 13.22
C THR A 50 -0.59 -4.06 14.69
N GLY A 51 -0.55 -3.12 15.63
CA GLY A 51 -0.64 -3.45 17.06
C GLY A 51 -1.97 -4.08 17.42
N ALA A 52 -3.07 -3.47 16.94
CA ALA A 52 -4.42 -3.94 17.20
C ALA A 52 -4.65 -5.37 16.65
N LEU A 53 -4.15 -5.65 15.44
CA LEU A 53 -4.27 -6.98 14.81
C LEU A 53 -3.46 -8.04 15.55
N VAL A 54 -2.28 -7.70 16.10
CA VAL A 54 -1.50 -8.62 16.94
C VAL A 54 -2.28 -8.96 18.21
N ASP A 55 -2.92 -7.97 18.85
CA ASP A 55 -3.73 -8.19 20.04
C ASP A 55 -4.98 -9.03 19.74
N VAL A 56 -5.68 -8.79 18.62
CA VAL A 56 -6.80 -9.63 18.17
C VAL A 56 -6.38 -11.10 17.98
N CYS A 57 -5.22 -11.34 17.36
CA CYS A 57 -4.70 -12.70 17.18
C CYS A 57 -4.36 -13.39 18.51
N ARG A 58 -3.95 -12.63 19.54
CA ARG A 58 -3.60 -13.15 20.86
C ARG A 58 -4.85 -13.45 21.70
N GLU A 59 -5.77 -12.49 21.77
CA GLU A 59 -6.93 -12.57 22.66
C GLU A 59 -8.09 -13.39 22.06
N GLN A 60 -8.10 -13.58 20.73
CA GLN A 60 -9.18 -14.26 19.98
C GLN A 60 -10.58 -13.91 20.50
N PRO A 61 -10.95 -12.61 20.48
CA PRO A 61 -12.25 -12.16 20.96
C PRO A 61 -13.39 -12.78 20.14
N GLU A 62 -14.56 -12.88 20.76
CA GLU A 62 -15.79 -13.37 20.10
C GLU A 62 -16.19 -12.49 18.90
N ASP A 63 -15.99 -11.16 19.02
CA ASP A 63 -16.13 -10.21 17.93
C ASP A 63 -14.79 -9.49 17.65
N PRO A 64 -13.98 -9.99 16.71
CA PRO A 64 -12.70 -9.37 16.35
C PRO A 64 -12.86 -8.03 15.65
N VAL A 65 -13.99 -7.78 14.99
CA VAL A 65 -14.24 -6.51 14.29
C VAL A 65 -14.61 -5.44 15.29
N GLY A 66 -15.50 -5.75 16.25
CA GLY A 66 -15.86 -4.87 17.35
C GLY A 66 -14.65 -4.49 18.20
N TYR A 67 -13.84 -5.48 18.59
CA TYR A 67 -12.60 -5.26 19.33
C TYR A 67 -11.65 -4.31 18.60
N LEU A 68 -11.47 -4.50 17.28
CA LEU A 68 -10.61 -3.66 16.47
C LEU A 68 -11.13 -2.21 16.40
N ALA A 69 -12.45 -2.02 16.28
CA ALA A 69 -13.07 -0.70 16.23
C ALA A 69 -12.89 0.08 17.55
N GLU A 70 -13.07 -0.59 18.69
CA GLU A 70 -12.83 0.00 20.01
C GLU A 70 -11.35 0.38 20.18
N TYR A 71 -10.44 -0.52 19.83
CA TYR A 71 -8.99 -0.28 19.90
C TYR A 71 -8.59 0.95 19.07
N LEU A 72 -9.07 1.04 17.83
CA LEU A 72 -8.76 2.15 16.94
C LEU A 72 -9.35 3.47 17.44
N SER A 73 -10.53 3.43 18.06
CA SER A 73 -11.16 4.61 18.67
C SER A 73 -10.30 5.14 19.82
N LEU A 74 -9.88 4.27 20.75
CA LEU A 74 -9.00 4.65 21.85
C LEU A 74 -7.64 5.16 21.36
N TYR A 75 -7.06 4.51 20.35
CA TYR A 75 -5.81 4.95 19.74
C TYR A 75 -5.93 6.38 19.16
N SER A 76 -7.07 6.71 18.56
CA SER A 76 -7.31 8.04 17.98
C SER A 76 -7.34 9.15 19.03
N GLU A 77 -7.89 8.88 20.22
CA GLU A 77 -7.93 9.81 21.35
C GLU A 77 -6.53 10.04 21.91
N VAL A 78 -5.81 8.97 22.23
CA VAL A 78 -4.43 9.04 22.76
C VAL A 78 -3.49 9.72 21.77
N SER A 79 -3.64 9.45 20.47
CA SER A 79 -2.82 10.10 19.45
C SER A 79 -3.21 11.57 19.22
N ALA A 80 -4.45 11.96 19.46
CA ALA A 80 -4.87 13.37 19.46
C ALA A 80 -4.26 14.13 20.64
N GLU A 81 -4.29 13.55 21.84
CA GLU A 81 -3.68 14.13 23.04
C GLU A 81 -2.17 14.31 22.88
N ARG A 82 -1.47 13.30 22.35
CA ARG A 82 -0.03 13.38 22.06
C ARG A 82 0.29 14.46 21.02
N ARG A 83 -0.58 14.65 20.02
CA ARG A 83 -0.43 15.74 19.04
C ARG A 83 -0.65 17.11 19.67
N ALA A 84 -1.65 17.23 20.56
CA ALA A 84 -1.91 18.47 21.29
C ALA A 84 -0.75 18.84 22.24
N ALA A 85 -0.20 17.87 22.97
CA ALA A 85 0.95 18.08 23.85
C ALA A 85 2.20 18.52 23.09
N ARG A 86 2.55 17.85 21.98
CA ARG A 86 3.70 18.24 21.14
C ARG A 86 3.53 19.61 20.49
N ALA A 87 2.30 20.01 20.16
CA ALA A 87 2.01 21.35 19.64
C ALA A 87 2.12 22.44 20.70
N ALA A 88 1.94 22.10 21.98
CA ALA A 88 2.15 23.01 23.10
C ALA A 88 3.65 23.17 23.44
N GLU A 89 4.45 22.11 23.29
CA GLU A 89 5.90 22.12 23.55
C GLU A 89 6.72 22.87 22.50
N GLY A 90 6.29 22.89 21.23
CA GLY A 90 6.99 23.59 20.13
C GLY A 90 6.81 25.11 20.09
N LYS A 91 6.19 25.70 21.11
CA LYS A 91 5.89 27.15 21.21
C LYS A 91 6.71 27.88 22.28
N SER A 92 7.69 27.23 22.91
CA SER A 92 8.58 27.84 23.91
C SER A 92 9.98 28.10 23.39
#